data_AF-A0A7M2X1Z2-F1
#
_entry.id   AF-A0A7M2X1Z2-F1
#
_cell.length_a   1.000
_cell.length_b   1.000
_cell.length_c   1.000
_cell.angle_alpha   90.00
_cell.angle_beta   90.00
_cell.angle_gamma   90.00
#
_symmetry.space_group_name_H-M   'P 1'
#
loop_
_entity.id
_entity.type
_entity.pdbx_description
1 polymer ?
#
loop_
_entity_poly.entity_id
_entity_poly.type
_entity_poly.pdbx_seq_one_letter_code
_entity_poly.pdbx_strand_id
1 'polypeptide(L)'
;MPRRLAASLALLVFAICLIVGMESGNTLSTILSRALVAMLGTLVISLIVGTMAERMLEENVARKERELRKASEAEAAATGATEALRGPGGNGR
;
A
#
# COMPACT_ATOMS: atom_id res chain seq x y z
N MET A 1 -3.38 11.25 -3.42
CA MET A 1 -4.55 11.04 -2.53
C MET A 1 -4.32 10.19 -1.25
N PRO A 2 -3.11 9.80 -0.81
CA PRO A 2 -2.96 8.98 0.41
C PRO A 2 -3.10 9.77 1.72
N ARG A 3 -2.86 11.10 1.69
CA ARG A 3 -2.96 11.98 2.87
C ARG A 3 -4.34 11.98 3.55
N ARG A 4 -5.42 11.83 2.79
CA ARG A 4 -6.79 11.82 3.35
C ARG A 4 -7.06 10.52 4.10
N LEU A 5 -6.64 9.38 3.55
CA LEU A 5 -6.79 8.07 4.19
C LEU A 5 -5.98 7.96 5.49
N ALA A 6 -4.76 8.50 5.51
CA ALA A 6 -3.94 8.57 6.71
C ALA A 6 -4.61 9.39 7.83
N ALA A 7 -5.20 10.54 7.49
CA ALA A 7 -5.91 11.39 8.43
C ALA A 7 -7.18 10.70 9.00
N SER A 8 -7.93 10.00 8.14
CA SER A 8 -9.12 9.25 8.57
C SER A 8 -8.78 8.12 9.54
N LEU A 9 -7.71 7.37 9.27
CA LEU A 9 -7.24 6.28 10.12
C LEU A 9 -6.73 6.79 11.47
N ALA A 10 -5.99 7.90 11.48
CA ALA A 10 -5.52 8.52 12.73
C ALA A 10 -6.71 8.97 13.61
N LEU A 11 -7.74 9.57 13.02
CA LEU A 11 -8.95 9.98 13.74
C LEU A 11 -9.76 8.79 14.28
N LEU A 12 -9.81 7.68 13.54
CA LEU A 12 -10.52 6.48 13.95
C LEU A 12 -9.85 5.81 15.16
N VAL A 13 -8.51 5.65 15.12
CA VAL A 13 -7.73 5.10 16.23
C VAL A 13 -7.82 5.99 17.47
N PHE A 14 -7.81 7.32 17.29
CA PHE A 14 -8.01 8.29 18.36
C PHE A 14 -9.37 8.12 19.06
N ALA A 15 -10.44 7.96 18.28
CA ALA A 15 -11.79 7.76 18.82
C ALA A 15 -11.93 6.45 19.61
N ILE A 16 -11.34 5.35 19.13
CA ILE A 16 -11.38 4.05 19.82
C ILE A 16 -10.66 4.13 21.18
N CYS A 17 -9.51 4.80 21.24
CA CYS A 17 -8.77 4.97 22.50
C CYS A 17 -9.58 5.74 23.56
N LEU A 18 -10.35 6.76 23.16
CA LEU A 18 -11.20 7.52 24.08
C LEU A 18 -12.33 6.66 24.66
N ILE A 19 -12.99 5.86 23.81
CA ILE A 19 -14.10 4.98 24.23
C ILE A 19 -13.60 3.94 25.24
N VAL A 20 -12.48 3.28 24.95
CA VAL A 20 -11.88 2.26 25.84
C VAL A 20 -11.40 2.89 27.16
N GLY A 21 -10.88 4.12 27.13
CA GLY A 21 -10.48 4.84 28.34
C GLY A 21 -11.66 5.19 29.26
N MET A 22 -12.82 5.50 28.69
CA MET A 22 -14.01 5.88 29.45
C MET A 22 -14.66 4.71 30.21
N GLU A 23 -14.59 3.48 29.70
CA GLU A 23 -15.13 2.30 30.40
C GLU A 23 -14.35 1.89 31.67
N SER A 24 -13.14 2.43 31.88
CA SER A 24 -12.25 1.98 32.97
C SER A 24 -12.65 2.44 34.39
N GLY A 25 -13.64 3.33 34.56
CA GLY A 25 -14.14 3.73 35.90
C GLY A 25 -13.12 4.40 36.85
N ASN A 26 -11.94 4.80 36.36
CA ASN A 26 -10.87 5.42 37.14
C ASN A 26 -10.99 6.95 37.21
N THR A 27 -10.29 7.60 38.15
CA THR A 27 -10.21 9.07 38.20
C THR A 27 -9.67 9.62 36.88
N LEU A 28 -10.28 10.70 36.38
CA LEU A 28 -10.07 11.28 35.04
C LEU A 28 -8.58 11.49 34.69
N SER A 29 -7.76 11.88 35.67
CA SER A 29 -6.30 12.05 35.51
C SER A 29 -5.56 10.74 35.18
N THR A 30 -5.94 9.62 35.82
CA THR A 30 -5.34 8.29 35.59
C THR A 30 -5.77 7.71 34.25
N ILE A 31 -7.01 7.96 33.84
CA ILE A 31 -7.50 7.58 32.50
C ILE A 31 -6.73 8.35 31.43
N LEU A 32 -6.58 9.66 31.59
CA LEU A 32 -5.87 10.51 30.64
C LEU A 32 -4.40 10.11 30.50
N SER A 33 -3.69 9.81 31.58
CA SER A 33 -2.29 9.41 31.51
C SER A 33 -2.09 8.07 30.79
N ARG A 34 -2.94 7.07 31.09
CA ARG A 34 -2.90 5.77 30.41
C ARG A 34 -3.31 5.89 28.93
N ALA A 35 -4.31 6.71 28.63
CA ALA A 35 -4.74 6.97 27.25
C ALA A 35 -3.66 7.69 26.43
N LEU A 36 -2.95 8.65 27.02
CA LEU A 36 -1.82 9.35 26.38
C LEU A 36 -0.65 8.39 26.10
N VAL A 37 -0.31 7.52 27.06
CA VAL A 37 0.74 6.50 26.87
C VAL A 37 0.32 5.48 25.80
N ALA A 38 -0.94 5.05 25.79
CA ALA A 38 -1.48 4.16 24.76
C ALA A 38 -1.50 4.82 23.37
N MET A 39 -1.81 6.11 23.28
CA MET A 39 -1.68 6.88 22.03
C MET A 39 -0.25 6.96 21.54
N LEU A 40 0.71 7.25 22.43
CA LEU A 40 2.13 7.28 22.08
C LEU A 40 2.61 5.91 21.60
N GLY A 41 2.22 4.84 22.28
CA GLY A 41 2.57 3.48 21.89
C GLY A 41 1.99 3.08 20.53
N THR A 42 0.70 3.33 20.32
CA THR A 42 0.05 3.03 19.03
C THR A 42 0.56 3.90 17.90
N LEU A 43 0.95 5.15 18.16
CA LEU A 43 1.59 6.03 17.19
C LEU A 43 2.96 5.49 16.76
N VAL A 44 3.80 5.05 17.70
CA VAL A 44 5.11 4.44 17.39
C VAL A 44 4.92 3.16 16.57
N ILE A 45 4.03 2.27 17.01
CA ILE A 45 3.77 1.01 16.29
C ILE A 45 3.23 1.27 14.88
N SER A 46 2.30 2.21 14.73
CA SER A 46 1.71 2.54 13.43
C SER A 46 2.72 3.19 12.48
N LEU A 47 3.68 3.97 12.98
CA LEU A 47 4.77 4.52 12.16
C LEU A 47 5.70 3.41 11.66
N ILE A 48 6.03 2.43 12.51
CA ILE A 48 6.84 1.28 12.11
C ILE A 48 6.11 0.46 11.04
N VAL A 49 4.84 0.13 11.27
CA VAL A 49 4.04 -0.65 10.32
C VAL A 49 3.80 0.13 9.03
N GLY A 50 3.56 1.44 9.10
CA GLY A 50 3.37 2.30 7.93
C GLY A 50 4.61 2.37 7.05
N THR A 51 5.79 2.58 7.64
CA THR A 51 7.07 2.60 6.90
C THR A 51 7.40 1.24 6.28
N MET A 52 7.11 0.14 6.99
CA MET A 52 7.25 -1.22 6.45
C MET A 52 6.28 -1.48 5.29
N ALA A 53 5.03 -1.04 5.41
CA ALA A 53 4.02 -1.20 4.37
C ALA A 53 4.38 -0.43 3.10
N GLU A 54 4.89 0.80 3.22
CA GLU A 54 5.37 1.59 2.06
C GLU A 54 6.49 0.86 1.32
N ARG A 55 7.46 0.29 2.05
CA ARG A 55 8.58 -0.46 1.46
C ARG A 55 8.12 -1.71 0.73
N MET A 56 7.22 -2.49 1.33
CA MET A 56 6.65 -3.67 0.66
C MET A 56 5.84 -3.29 -0.57
N LEU A 57 5.08 -2.19 -0.51
CA LEU A 57 4.29 -1.73 -1.65
C LEU A 57 5.20 -1.33 -2.82
N GLU A 58 6.28 -0.61 -2.53
CA GLU A 58 7.26 -0.14 -3.50
C GLU A 58 7.96 -1.32 -4.20
N GLU A 59 8.34 -2.35 -3.45
CA GLU A 59 8.91 -3.58 -4.01
C GLU A 59 7.92 -4.35 -4.90
N ASN A 60 6.65 -4.47 -4.48
CA ASN A 60 5.64 -5.19 -5.24
C ASN A 60 5.27 -4.46 -6.55
N VAL A 61 5.17 -3.13 -6.50
CA VAL A 61 4.91 -2.30 -7.69
C VAL A 61 6.08 -2.43 -8.67
N ALA A 62 7.32 -2.28 -8.19
CA ALA A 62 8.50 -2.41 -9.05
C ALA A 62 8.64 -3.81 -9.66
N ARG A 63 8.27 -4.87 -8.92
CA ARG A 63 8.25 -6.25 -9.42
C ARG A 63 7.21 -6.42 -10.53
N LYS A 64 5.99 -5.91 -10.33
CA LYS A 64 4.92 -5.99 -11.35
C LYS A 64 5.22 -5.17 -12.60
N GLU A 65 5.79 -3.98 -12.47
CA GLU A 65 6.20 -3.18 -13.63
C GLU A 65 7.23 -3.92 -14.50
N ARG A 66 8.20 -4.60 -13.87
CA ARG A 66 9.20 -5.42 -14.58
C ARG A 66 8.57 -6.62 -15.28
N GLU A 67 7.62 -7.30 -14.63
CA GLU A 67 6.89 -8.43 -15.23
C GLU A 67 6.06 -7.98 -16.44
N LEU A 68 5.32 -6.87 -16.33
CA LEU A 68 4.54 -6.30 -17.43
C LEU A 68 5.42 -5.87 -18.61
N ARG A 69 6.58 -5.24 -18.33
CA ARG A 69 7.51 -4.84 -19.37
C ARG A 69 8.10 -6.05 -20.12
N LYS A 70 8.51 -7.09 -19.39
CA LYS A 70 9.00 -8.34 -20.01
C LYS A 70 7.92 -9.03 -20.84
N ALA A 71 6.68 -9.04 -20.37
CA ALA A 71 5.56 -9.60 -21.11
C ALA A 71 5.32 -8.83 -22.43
N SER A 72 5.34 -7.49 -22.38
CA SER A 72 5.21 -6.65 -23.57
C SER A 72 6.38 -6.83 -24.55
N GLU A 73 7.62 -6.92 -24.06
CA GLU A 73 8.79 -7.19 -24.91
C GLU A 73 8.72 -8.58 -25.55
N ALA A 74 8.25 -9.60 -24.82
CA ALA A 74 8.04 -10.94 -25.36
C ALA A 74 6.90 -11.00 -26.39
N GLU A 75 5.81 -10.26 -26.16
CA GLU A 75 4.67 -10.16 -27.09
C GLU A 75 5.07 -9.41 -28.37
N ALA A 76 5.86 -8.34 -28.26
CA ALA A 76 6.42 -7.62 -29.41
C ALA A 76 7.38 -8.51 -30.22
N ALA A 77 8.23 -9.29 -29.54
CA ALA A 77 9.12 -10.26 -30.19
C ALA A 77 8.34 -11.39 -30.89
N ALA A 78 7.28 -11.91 -30.27
CA ALA A 78 6.41 -12.92 -30.86
C ALA A 78 5.65 -12.37 -32.09
N THR A 79 5.14 -11.14 -32.02
CA THR A 79 4.45 -10.48 -33.14
C THR A 79 5.42 -10.22 -34.29
N GLY A 80 6.62 -9.71 -34.01
CA GLY A 80 7.66 -9.49 -35.02
C GLY A 80 8.15 -10.78 -35.69
N ALA A 81 8.28 -11.88 -34.94
CA ALA A 81 8.62 -13.19 -35.50
C ALA A 81 7.50 -13.74 -36.40
N THR A 82 6.24 -13.51 -36.03
CA THR A 82 5.07 -13.92 -36.82
C THR A 82 4.96 -13.11 -38.11
N GLU A 83 5.28 -11.82 -38.07
CA GLU A 83 5.29 -10.93 -39.24
C GLU A 83 6.47 -11.21 -40.18
N ALA A 84 7.65 -11.55 -39.63
CA ALA A 84 8.82 -11.97 -40.40
C ALA A 84 8.61 -13.33 -41.10
N LEU A 85 7.85 -14.25 -40.49
CA LEU A 85 7.42 -15.50 -41.12
C LEU A 85 6.32 -15.28 -42.18
N ARG A 86 5.54 -14.19 -42.07
CA ARG A 86 4.52 -13.78 -43.04
C ARG A 86 5.10 -12.88 -44.15
N GLY A 87 6.35 -13.13 -44.56
CA GLY A 87 7.14 -12.28 -45.45
C GLY A 87 6.40 -11.72 -46.68
N PRO A 88 6.93 -10.66 -47.33
CA PRO A 88 6.27 -9.94 -48.44
C PRO A 88 6.16 -10.82 -49.69
N GLY A 89 5.21 -11.75 -49.69
CA GLY A 89 5.06 -12.80 -50.70
C GLY A 89 3.61 -13.08 -51.09
N GLY A 90 2.71 -12.14 -50.80
CA GLY A 90 1.29 -12.22 -51.13
C GLY A 90 0.85 -11.24 -52.22
N ASN A 91 1.67 -10.99 -53.23
CA ASN A 91 1.19 -10.39 -54.49
C ASN A 91 1.33 -11.43 -55.61
N GLY A 92 0.58 -12.52 -55.44
CA GLY A 92 0.34 -13.49 -56.49
C GLY A 92 -0.99 -13.19 -57.16
N ARG A 93 -0.91 -12.37 -58.21
CA ARG A 93 -1.77 -12.33 -59.41
C ARG A 93 -3.28 -12.17 -59.25
#